data_AF-A0A838UWI8-F1
#
_entry.id   AF-A0A838UWI8-F1
#
_cell.length_a   1.000
_cell.length_b   1.000
_cell.length_c   1.000
_cell.angle_alpha   90.00
_cell.angle_beta   90.00
_cell.angle_gamma   90.00
#
_symmetry.space_group_name_H-M   'P 1'
#
loop_
_entity.id
_entity.type
_entity.pdbx_description
1 polymer ?
#
loop_
_entity_poly.entity_id
_entity_poly.type
_entity_poly.pdbx_seq_one_letter_code
_entity_poly.pdbx_strand_id
1 'polypeptide(L)'
;TLDIVRDIAKSHGASLSQVAYSWVANRPGVTAPIMGAKTRDQLEQNLIASDLVLTDEETARLDEVSAPTPNAYPYGPFGVKQRGRYSDSSDQAITELF
;
A
#
# COMPACT_ATOMS: atom_id res chain seq x y z
N THR A 1 -11.18 5.22 -0.54
CA THR A 1 -10.36 4.06 -1.01
C THR A 1 -11.17 2.78 -1.03
N LEU A 2 -11.73 2.31 0.10
CA LEU A 2 -12.36 0.98 0.17
C LEU A 2 -13.61 0.82 -0.72
N ASP A 3 -14.37 1.89 -0.94
CA ASP A 3 -15.56 1.83 -1.80
C ASP A 3 -15.20 1.49 -3.25
N ILE A 4 -14.13 2.11 -3.78
CA ILE A 4 -13.61 1.81 -5.13
C ILE A 4 -13.15 0.35 -5.23
N VAL A 5 -12.46 -0.17 -4.21
CA VAL A 5 -12.04 -1.58 -4.17
C VAL A 5 -13.26 -2.50 -4.19
N ARG A 6 -14.34 -2.17 -3.47
CA ARG A 6 -15.60 -2.94 -3.47
C ARG A 6 -16.28 -2.92 -4.82
N ASP A 7 -16.30 -1.78 -5.50
CA ASP A 7 -16.94 -1.66 -6.80
C ASP A 7 -16.21 -2.46 -7.87
N ILE A 8 -14.87 -2.39 -7.90
CA ILE A 8 -14.02 -3.18 -8.80
C ILE A 8 -14.13 -4.68 -8.46
N ALA A 9 -14.12 -5.05 -7.18
CA ALA A 9 -14.29 -6.44 -6.78
C ALA A 9 -15.62 -7.03 -7.28
N LYS A 10 -16.71 -6.24 -7.22
CA LYS A 10 -18.02 -6.63 -7.75
C LYS A 10 -18.02 -6.79 -9.27
N SER A 11 -17.36 -5.90 -10.03
CA SER A 11 -17.32 -6.01 -11.50
C SER A 11 -16.59 -7.26 -11.97
N HIS A 12 -15.57 -7.70 -11.23
CA HIS A 12 -14.76 -8.88 -11.55
C HIS A 12 -15.24 -10.17 -10.86
N GLY A 13 -16.24 -10.12 -9.98
CA GLY A 13 -16.63 -11.27 -9.16
C GLY A 13 -15.52 -11.75 -8.22
N ALA A 14 -14.62 -10.84 -7.84
CA ALA A 14 -13.43 -11.11 -7.04
C ALA A 14 -13.63 -10.70 -5.57
N SER A 15 -12.76 -11.18 -4.69
CA SER A 15 -12.63 -10.69 -3.32
C SER A 15 -11.86 -9.37 -3.28
N LEU A 16 -12.04 -8.60 -2.20
CA LEU A 16 -11.30 -7.35 -1.99
C LEU A 16 -9.78 -7.57 -1.92
N SER A 17 -9.35 -8.68 -1.33
CA SER A 17 -7.94 -9.05 -1.25
C SER A 17 -7.35 -9.31 -2.63
N GLN A 18 -8.10 -9.94 -3.54
CA GLN A 18 -7.64 -10.21 -4.91
C GLN A 18 -7.41 -8.91 -5.68
N VAL A 19 -8.32 -7.94 -5.58
CA VAL A 19 -8.15 -6.60 -6.18
C VAL A 19 -6.91 -5.91 -5.62
N ALA A 20 -6.73 -5.92 -4.30
CA ALA A 20 -5.57 -5.30 -3.67
C ALA A 20 -4.24 -5.95 -4.08
N TYR A 21 -4.18 -7.28 -4.13
CA TYR A 21 -2.98 -8.01 -4.54
C TYR A 21 -2.64 -7.80 -6.02
N SER A 22 -3.63 -7.85 -6.91
CA SER A 22 -3.44 -7.55 -8.34
C SER A 22 -2.90 -6.12 -8.53
N TRP A 23 -3.47 -5.14 -7.83
CA TRP A 23 -2.99 -3.76 -7.92
C TRP A 23 -1.53 -3.61 -7.45
N VAL A 24 -1.17 -4.20 -6.29
CA VAL A 24 0.21 -4.13 -5.77
C VAL A 24 1.19 -4.88 -6.70
N ALA A 25 0.82 -6.07 -7.18
CA ALA A 25 1.66 -6.90 -8.03
C ALA A 25 2.04 -6.21 -9.36
N ASN A 26 1.18 -5.32 -9.86
CA ASN A 26 1.40 -4.58 -11.10
C ASN A 26 2.15 -3.24 -10.91
N ARG A 27 2.64 -2.92 -9.70
CA ARG A 27 3.39 -1.69 -9.47
C ARG A 27 4.85 -1.80 -9.94
N PRO A 28 5.43 -0.72 -10.46
CA PRO A 28 6.85 -0.68 -10.78
C PRO A 28 7.72 -1.08 -9.59
N GLY A 29 8.64 -2.03 -9.80
CA GLY A 29 9.56 -2.51 -8.77
C GLY A 29 9.00 -3.60 -7.85
N VAL A 30 7.75 -4.03 -8.02
CA VAL A 30 7.18 -5.18 -7.29
C VAL A 30 7.37 -6.45 -8.11
N THR A 31 8.13 -7.41 -7.60
CA THR A 31 8.24 -8.75 -8.21
C THR A 31 7.12 -9.68 -7.74
N ALA A 32 6.83 -9.67 -6.44
CA ALA A 32 5.72 -10.41 -5.86
C ALA A 32 5.29 -9.77 -4.53
N PRO A 33 3.99 -9.57 -4.27
CA PRO A 33 3.50 -9.13 -2.97
C PRO A 33 3.62 -10.25 -1.92
N ILE A 34 3.87 -9.86 -0.67
CA ILE A 34 3.81 -10.79 0.47
C ILE A 34 2.35 -11.07 0.80
N MET A 35 1.93 -12.33 0.76
CA MET A 35 0.57 -12.75 1.03
C MET A 35 0.47 -13.47 2.38
N GLY A 36 -0.42 -12.98 3.25
CA GLY A 36 -0.73 -13.62 4.53
C GLY A 36 -2.01 -14.44 4.44
N ALA A 37 -1.99 -15.66 4.97
CA ALA A 37 -3.16 -16.51 5.08
C ALA A 37 -3.14 -17.29 6.40
N LYS A 38 -4.25 -17.25 7.15
CA LYS A 38 -4.44 -18.04 8.39
C LYS A 38 -5.24 -19.31 8.16
N THR A 39 -5.95 -19.39 7.04
CA THR A 39 -6.74 -20.55 6.63
C THR A 39 -6.38 -20.94 5.20
N ARG A 40 -6.72 -22.18 4.83
CA ARG A 40 -6.51 -22.69 3.47
C ARG A 40 -7.30 -21.88 2.44
N ASP A 41 -8.56 -21.57 2.74
CA ASP A 41 -9.42 -20.79 1.84
C ASP A 41 -8.83 -19.41 1.54
N GLN A 42 -8.22 -18.75 2.54
CA GLN A 42 -7.52 -17.48 2.33
C GLN A 42 -6.32 -17.64 1.40
N LEU A 43 -5.55 -18.71 1.57
CA LEU A 43 -4.41 -18.99 0.69
C LEU A 43 -4.87 -19.22 -0.75
N GLU A 44 -5.91 -20.04 -0.96
CA GLU A 44 -6.45 -20.33 -2.28
C GLU A 44 -6.98 -19.06 -2.96
N GLN A 45 -7.73 -18.22 -2.25
CA GLN A 45 -8.20 -16.93 -2.77
C GLN A 45 -7.05 -15.97 -3.11
N ASN A 46 -6.02 -15.92 -2.28
CA ASN A 46 -4.84 -15.09 -2.51
C ASN A 46 -4.06 -15.55 -3.75
N LEU A 47 -3.92 -16.85 -3.97
CA LEU A 47 -3.19 -17.38 -5.14
C LEU A 47 -3.90 -17.07 -6.46
N ILE A 48 -5.23 -17.12 -6.47
CA ILE A 48 -6.05 -16.78 -7.66
C ILE A 48 -6.01 -15.26 -7.95
N ALA A 49 -5.60 -14.42 -6.99
CA ALA A 49 -5.44 -12.97 -7.22
C ALA A 49 -4.47 -12.65 -8.37
N SER A 50 -3.50 -13.54 -8.61
CA SER A 50 -2.50 -13.43 -9.67
C SER A 50 -3.13 -13.39 -11.07
N ASP A 51 -4.32 -13.98 -11.23
CA ASP A 51 -5.01 -14.10 -12.52
C ASP A 51 -5.93 -12.89 -12.80
N LEU A 52 -6.18 -12.04 -11.80
CA LEU A 52 -6.99 -10.85 -11.97
C LEU A 52 -6.17 -9.76 -12.66
N VAL A 53 -6.61 -9.35 -13.85
CA VAL A 53 -6.03 -8.21 -14.59
C VAL A 53 -6.95 -7.01 -14.46
N LEU A 54 -6.49 -5.97 -13.77
CA LEU A 54 -7.19 -4.70 -13.68
C LEU A 54 -7.01 -3.91 -14.98
N THR A 55 -8.07 -3.24 -15.41
CA THR A 55 -7.97 -2.30 -16.54
C THR A 55 -7.14 -1.06 -16.14
N ASP A 56 -6.66 -0.32 -17.15
CA ASP A 56 -5.94 0.94 -16.92
C ASP A 56 -6.79 1.94 -16.13
N GLU A 57 -8.09 2.00 -16.40
CA GLU A 57 -9.01 2.89 -15.70
C GLU A 57 -9.25 2.47 -14.24
N GLU A 58 -9.41 1.17 -13.98
CA GLU A 58 -9.51 0.65 -12.61
C GLU A 58 -8.22 0.90 -11.82
N THR A 59 -7.07 0.70 -12.47
CA THR A 59 -5.76 0.99 -11.89
C THR A 59 -5.61 2.47 -11.57
N ALA A 60 -5.98 3.36 -12.50
CA ALA A 60 -5.93 4.80 -12.29
C ALA A 60 -6.84 5.26 -11.13
N ARG A 61 -8.06 4.71 -11.04
CA ARG A 61 -8.98 5.00 -9.93
C ARG A 61 -8.40 4.55 -8.59
N LEU A 62 -7.76 3.38 -8.54
CA LEU A 62 -7.10 2.88 -7.33
C LEU A 62 -5.88 3.73 -6.96
N ASP A 63 -5.09 4.16 -7.93
CA ASP A 63 -3.95 5.06 -7.73
C ASP A 63 -4.42 6.39 -7.11
N GLU A 64 -5.46 7.01 -7.66
CA GLU A 64 -5.99 8.28 -7.18
C GLU A 64 -6.46 8.19 -5.72
N VAL A 65 -7.28 7.18 -5.39
CA VAL A 65 -7.86 7.07 -4.04
C VAL A 65 -6.90 6.47 -3.00
N SER A 66 -5.73 5.97 -3.41
CA SER A 66 -4.69 5.45 -2.52
C SER A 66 -3.45 6.34 -2.45
N ALA A 67 -3.38 7.40 -3.26
CA ALA A 67 -2.26 8.31 -3.30
C ALA A 67 -1.93 8.86 -1.90
N PRO A 68 -0.67 8.78 -1.45
CA PRO A 68 -0.27 9.35 -0.17
C PRO A 68 -0.45 10.86 -0.22
N THR A 69 -0.95 11.45 0.86
CA THR A 69 -1.09 12.91 0.95
C THR A 69 0.29 13.56 1.21
N PRO A 70 0.69 14.59 0.45
CA PRO A 70 2.05 15.15 0.49
C PRO A 70 2.52 15.64 1.87
N ASN A 71 1.59 16.00 2.77
CA ASN A 71 1.91 16.46 4.12
C ASN A 71 1.72 15.38 5.21
N ALA A 72 1.36 14.16 4.84
CA ALA A 72 1.22 13.07 5.80
C ALA A 72 2.57 12.46 6.18
N TYR A 73 2.67 12.03 7.44
CA TYR A 73 3.80 11.24 7.92
C TYR A 73 3.94 9.92 7.12
N PRO A 74 5.15 9.45 6.76
CA PRO A 74 6.47 10.01 7.04
C PRO A 74 6.99 11.01 6.00
N TYR A 75 6.17 11.39 5.02
CA TYR A 75 6.58 12.21 3.88
C TYR A 75 6.43 13.72 4.09
N GLY A 76 5.64 14.13 5.10
CA GLY A 76 5.49 15.51 5.51
C GLY A 76 6.71 16.05 6.30
N PRO A 77 6.75 17.37 6.61
CA PRO A 77 7.91 18.04 7.22
C PRO A 77 8.43 17.36 8.50
N PHE A 78 7.53 16.82 9.32
CA PHE A 78 7.89 16.11 10.55
C PHE A 78 8.54 14.74 10.29
N GLY A 79 8.02 13.97 9.33
CA GLY A 79 8.58 12.65 8.99
C GLY A 79 9.92 12.72 8.27
N VAL A 80 10.12 13.77 7.45
CA VAL A 80 11.43 14.04 6.81
C VAL A 80 12.52 14.25 7.85
N LYS A 81 12.23 14.97 8.95
CA LYS A 81 13.17 15.17 10.06
C LYS A 81 13.59 13.85 10.72
N GLN A 82 12.70 12.86 10.76
CA GLN A 82 12.98 11.55 11.38
C GLN A 82 13.74 10.57 10.49
N ARG A 83 13.85 10.83 9.17
CA ARG A 83 14.64 9.98 8.25
C ARG A 83 16.14 9.99 8.58
N GLY A 84 16.63 11.09 9.15
CA GLY A 84 17.94 11.14 9.76
C GLY A 84 17.88 10.56 11.17
N ARG A 85 17.93 9.23 11.32
CA ARG A 85 18.30 8.66 12.62
C ARG A 85 19.75 9.05 12.88
N TYR A 86 19.96 10.08 13.69
CA TYR A 86 21.25 10.34 14.32
C TYR A 86 21.55 9.15 15.23
N SER A 87 22.37 8.23 14.72
CA SER A 87 22.88 7.10 15.50
C SER A 87 23.84 7.57 16.60
N ASP A 88 24.21 8.86 16.61
CA ASP A 88 25.28 9.40 17.45
C ASP A 88 25.09 10.91 17.74
N SER A 89 24.01 11.30 18.43
CA SER A 89 23.95 12.68 18.98
C SER A 89 23.20 12.78 20.30
N SER A 90 23.86 12.37 21.38
CA SER A 90 23.49 12.83 22.72
C SER A 90 23.58 14.36 22.85
N ASP A 91 24.40 15.02 22.04
CA ASP A 91 24.69 16.46 22.18
C ASP A 91 23.65 17.38 21.51
N GLN A 92 22.87 16.91 20.53
CA GLN A 92 21.95 17.77 19.76
C GLN A 92 20.50 17.74 20.27
N ALA A 93 20.12 16.69 21.03
CA ALA A 93 18.79 16.60 21.64
C ALA A 93 18.53 17.70 22.68
N ILE A 94 19.58 18.28 23.27
CA ILE A 94 19.48 19.33 24.29
C ILE A 94 19.17 20.70 23.64
N THR A 95 19.57 20.94 22.39
CA THR A 95 19.40 22.24 21.73
C THR A 95 17.99 22.47 21.18
N GLU A 96 17.21 21.41 20.93
CA GLU A 96 15.84 21.54 20.39
C GLU A 96 14.75 21.63 21.49
N LEU A 97 15.12 21.51 22.77
CA LEU A 97 14.20 21.59 23.93
C LEU A 97 14.17 22.97 24.60
N PHE A 98 14.97 23.93 24.12
CA PHE A 98 15.04 25.33 24.57
C PHE A 98 15.17 26.27 23.37
#